data_AF-A0A0F9KBR2-F1
#
_entry.id   AF-A0A0F9KBR2-F1
#
_cell.length_a   1.000
_cell.length_b   1.000
_cell.length_c   1.000
_cell.angle_alpha   90.00
_cell.angle_beta   90.00
_cell.angle_gamma   90.00
#
_symmetry.space_group_name_H-M   'P 1'
#
loop_
_entity.id
_entity.type
_entity.pdbx_description
1 polymer ?
#
loop_
_entity_poly.entity_id
_entity_poly.type
_entity_poly.pdbx_seq_one_letter_code
_entity_poly.pdbx_strand_id
1 'polypeptide(L)'
;MYTDQDNVPFYIGKGCGDRWRPSKHVNGHTAIKINSIGVDNVKVYFFHENLTEEEALRQEKYWIKHFGRQDNDTGILTNQKYGRKVKHKQYPKYKRIKLFEEAAKEIHKQCLDVIESLIDMELYSDEGFHDSEEK
;
A
#
# COMPACT_ATOMS: atom_id res chain seq x y z
N MET A 1 -1.28 -0.31 -4.91
CA MET A 1 -0.31 -1.42 -5.07
C MET A 1 -0.51 -2.10 -6.41
N TYR A 2 0.58 -2.49 -7.08
CA TYR A 2 0.53 -3.37 -8.25
C TYR A 2 1.02 -4.76 -7.90
N THR A 3 0.30 -5.77 -8.39
CA THR A 3 0.73 -7.17 -8.37
C THR A 3 0.80 -7.74 -9.77
N ASP A 4 1.58 -8.80 -9.94
CA ASP A 4 1.53 -9.61 -11.16
C ASP A 4 0.31 -10.56 -11.15
N GLN A 5 0.20 -11.40 -12.18
CA GLN A 5 -0.90 -12.36 -12.35
C GLN A 5 -1.00 -13.37 -11.19
N ASP A 6 0.12 -13.65 -10.52
CA ASP A 6 0.23 -14.55 -9.36
C ASP A 6 -0.05 -13.84 -8.02
N ASN A 7 -0.61 -12.62 -8.06
CA ASN A 7 -0.87 -11.76 -6.89
C ASN A 7 0.38 -11.36 -6.11
N VAL A 8 1.54 -11.31 -6.76
CA VAL A 8 2.76 -10.89 -6.07
C VAL A 8 2.97 -9.39 -6.18
N PRO A 9 3.04 -8.65 -5.06
CA PRO A 9 3.36 -7.23 -5.06
C PRO A 9 4.71 -6.96 -5.70
N PHE A 10 4.76 -5.97 -6.58
CA PHE A 10 6.04 -5.51 -7.13
C PHE A 10 6.17 -3.99 -7.15
N TYR A 11 5.09 -3.23 -6.94
CA TYR A 11 5.16 -1.78 -6.87
C TYR A 11 4.13 -1.22 -5.91
N ILE A 12 4.53 -0.21 -5.13
CA ILE A 12 3.65 0.56 -4.26
C ILE A 12 3.89 2.02 -4.56
N GLY A 13 2.81 2.76 -4.81
CA GLY A 13 2.90 4.16 -5.08
C GLY A 13 1.65 4.88 -4.64
N LYS A 14 1.80 6.17 -4.35
CA LYS A 14 0.68 7.09 -4.30
C LYS A 14 0.36 7.65 -5.69
N GLY A 15 -0.89 8.06 -5.90
CA GLY A 15 -1.32 8.64 -7.16
C GLY A 15 -2.60 9.44 -7.01
N CYS A 16 -2.84 10.33 -7.97
CA CYS A 16 -4.08 11.09 -8.13
C CYS A 16 -4.49 11.05 -9.60
N GLY A 17 -5.80 11.11 -9.88
CA GLY A 17 -6.34 11.04 -11.23
C GLY A 17 -6.06 9.68 -11.88
N ASP A 18 -5.43 9.68 -13.05
CA ASP A 18 -5.13 8.47 -13.83
C ASP A 18 -3.71 7.91 -13.60
N ARG A 19 -2.92 8.51 -12.70
CA ARG A 19 -1.53 8.11 -12.42
C ARG A 19 -1.40 6.69 -11.85
N TRP A 20 -2.48 6.13 -11.33
CA TRP A 20 -2.52 4.75 -10.86
C TRP A 20 -2.50 3.73 -12.01
N ARG A 21 -2.72 4.13 -13.26
CA ARG A 21 -2.78 3.20 -14.39
C ARG A 21 -1.37 2.65 -14.71
N PRO A 22 -1.19 1.33 -14.83
CA PRO A 22 0.10 0.74 -15.19
C PRO A 22 0.67 1.29 -16.51
N SER A 23 -0.19 1.58 -17.49
CA SER A 23 0.20 2.16 -18.79
C SER A 23 0.82 3.56 -18.70
N LYS A 24 0.69 4.26 -17.57
CA LYS A 24 1.31 5.58 -17.35
C LYS A 24 2.75 5.48 -16.85
N HIS A 25 3.22 4.29 -16.48
CA HIS A 25 4.62 4.05 -16.14
C HIS A 25 5.42 3.80 -17.41
N VAL A 26 5.97 4.86 -17.98
CA VAL A 26 6.74 4.79 -19.24
C VAL A 26 8.24 4.58 -19.03
N ASN A 27 8.76 4.89 -17.83
CA ASN A 27 10.19 4.88 -17.52
C ASN A 27 10.49 4.18 -16.18
N GLY A 28 11.73 3.71 -16.03
CA GLY A 28 12.25 3.12 -14.79
C GLY A 28 11.92 1.64 -14.61
N HIS A 29 12.31 1.09 -13.46
CA HIS A 29 12.24 -0.37 -13.22
C HIS A 29 10.81 -0.90 -13.11
N THR A 30 9.87 -0.09 -12.63
CA THR A 30 8.45 -0.44 -12.64
C THR A 30 7.93 -0.59 -14.07
N ALA A 31 8.29 0.32 -14.99
CA ALA A 31 7.92 0.22 -16.40
C ALA A 31 8.52 -1.04 -17.05
N ILE A 32 9.80 -1.34 -16.77
CA ILE A 32 10.45 -2.57 -17.23
C ILE A 32 9.69 -3.82 -16.74
N LYS A 33 9.34 -3.85 -15.45
CA LYS A 33 8.58 -4.97 -14.87
C LYS A 33 7.20 -5.11 -15.53
N ILE A 34 6.45 -4.01 -15.68
CA ILE A 34 5.14 -3.98 -16.35
C ILE A 34 5.26 -4.51 -17.78
N ASN A 35 6.23 -4.01 -18.55
CA ASN A 35 6.45 -4.46 -19.93
C ASN A 35 6.82 -5.95 -20.01
N SER A 36 7.62 -6.46 -19.07
CA SER A 36 8.00 -7.89 -19.05
C SER A 36 6.85 -8.85 -18.74
N ILE A 37 5.84 -8.42 -17.97
CA ILE A 37 4.68 -9.25 -17.64
C ILE A 37 3.46 -8.96 -18.52
N GLY A 38 3.45 -7.82 -19.23
CA GLY A 38 2.30 -7.33 -19.98
C GLY A 38 1.37 -6.51 -19.10
N VAL A 39 0.91 -5.36 -19.62
CA VAL A 39 0.10 -4.39 -18.87
C VAL A 39 -1.21 -5.00 -18.33
N ASP A 40 -1.82 -5.90 -19.10
CA ASP A 40 -3.09 -6.55 -18.74
C ASP A 40 -2.93 -7.59 -17.61
N ASN A 41 -1.70 -8.04 -17.35
CA ASN A 41 -1.39 -8.95 -16.25
C ASN A 41 -1.08 -8.21 -14.94
N VAL A 42 -1.14 -6.87 -14.95
CA VAL A 42 -0.96 -6.04 -13.76
C VAL A 42 -2.31 -5.86 -13.07
N LYS A 43 -2.43 -6.38 -11.84
CA LYS A 43 -3.59 -6.10 -10.98
C LYS A 43 -3.29 -4.90 -10.09
N VAL A 44 -4.25 -3.99 -9.99
CA VAL A 44 -4.13 -2.76 -9.19
C VAL A 44 -5.07 -2.85 -7.99
N TYR A 45 -4.53 -2.59 -6.80
CA TYR A 45 -5.28 -2.55 -5.54
C TYR A 45 -5.10 -1.18 -4.87
N PHE A 46 -6.19 -0.57 -4.43
CA PHE A 46 -6.19 0.65 -3.63
C PHE A 46 -6.33 0.26 -2.16
N PHE A 47 -5.31 0.56 -1.35
CA PHE A 47 -5.33 0.26 0.08
C PHE A 47 -6.02 1.35 0.88
N HIS A 48 -5.83 2.59 0.45
CA HIS A 48 -6.42 3.78 1.03
C HIS A 48 -6.78 4.75 -0.09
N GLU A 49 -7.90 5.44 0.07
CA GLU A 49 -8.42 6.41 -0.89
C GLU A 49 -8.80 7.70 -0.15
N ASN A 50 -8.99 8.80 -0.88
CA ASN A 50 -9.36 10.11 -0.33
C ASN A 50 -8.40 10.66 0.74
N LEU A 51 -7.13 10.27 0.66
CA LEU A 51 -6.08 10.77 1.53
C LEU A 51 -5.56 12.14 1.08
N THR A 52 -5.16 12.96 2.04
CA THR A 52 -4.28 14.10 1.78
C THR A 52 -2.93 13.63 1.22
N GLU A 53 -2.19 14.53 0.57
CA GLU A 53 -0.87 14.20 0.02
C GLU A 53 0.11 13.73 1.12
N GLU A 54 0.02 14.30 2.33
CA GLU A 54 0.86 13.90 3.46
C GLU A 54 0.51 12.50 3.96
N GLU A 55 -0.78 12.20 4.11
CA GLU A 55 -1.27 10.86 4.46
C GLU A 55 -0.86 9.82 3.41
N ALA A 56 -1.05 10.15 2.13
CA ALA A 56 -0.68 9.28 1.02
C ALA A 56 0.83 9.01 1.00
N LEU A 57 1.66 10.02 1.27
CA LEU A 57 3.12 9.86 1.38
C LEU A 57 3.51 9.00 2.60
N ARG A 58 2.84 9.18 3.74
CA ARG A 58 3.05 8.36 4.94
C ARG A 58 2.70 6.90 4.68
N GLN A 59 1.57 6.63 4.05
CA GLN A 59 1.15 5.28 3.68
C GLN A 59 2.09 4.64 2.65
N GLU A 60 2.51 5.39 1.63
CA GLU A 60 3.49 4.91 0.65
C GLU A 60 4.80 4.48 1.34
N LYS A 61 5.33 5.29 2.26
CA LYS A 61 6.53 4.96 3.04
C LYS A 61 6.31 3.73 3.94
N TYR A 62 5.17 3.66 4.62
CA TYR A 62 4.81 2.54 5.49
C TYR A 62 4.83 1.22 4.73
N TRP A 63 4.08 1.13 3.64
CA TRP A 63 3.97 -0.07 2.85
C TRP A 63 5.28 -0.42 2.14
N ILE A 64 6.02 0.55 1.59
CA ILE A 64 7.34 0.28 1.02
C ILE A 64 8.30 -0.31 2.07
N LYS A 65 8.27 0.18 3.31
CA LYS A 65 9.07 -0.37 4.41
C LYS A 65 8.63 -1.78 4.79
N HIS A 66 7.33 -2.05 4.82
CA HIS A 66 6.77 -3.35 5.16
C HIS A 66 7.18 -4.44 4.16
N PHE A 67 7.00 -4.20 2.86
CA PHE A 67 7.33 -5.18 1.82
C PHE A 67 8.82 -5.22 1.44
N GLY A 68 9.53 -4.11 1.69
CA GLY A 68 10.92 -3.92 1.33
C GLY A 68 11.18 -3.78 -0.18
N ARG A 69 12.34 -3.22 -0.51
CA ARG A 69 12.76 -2.90 -1.88
C ARG A 69 13.85 -3.82 -2.38
N GLN A 70 13.88 -4.04 -3.70
CA GLN A 70 14.92 -4.85 -4.33
C GLN A 70 16.27 -4.13 -4.36
N ASP A 71 16.29 -2.80 -4.53
CA ASP A 71 17.53 -2.04 -4.75
C ASP A 71 18.40 -1.83 -3.50
N ASN A 72 17.86 -2.15 -2.32
CA ASN A 72 18.59 -2.20 -1.05
C ASN A 72 18.50 -3.57 -0.38
N ASP A 73 18.13 -4.62 -1.13
CA ASP A 73 18.00 -6.01 -0.67
C ASP A 73 17.08 -6.21 0.55
N THR A 74 16.11 -5.31 0.76
CA THR A 74 15.14 -5.42 1.87
C THR A 74 13.86 -6.14 1.49
N GLY A 75 13.57 -6.33 0.19
CA GLY A 75 12.35 -6.99 -0.23
C GLY A 75 12.13 -7.12 -1.74
N ILE A 76 10.86 -7.05 -2.13
CA ILE A 76 10.38 -7.47 -3.48
C ILE A 76 9.99 -6.32 -4.39
N LEU A 77 9.86 -5.10 -3.87
CA LEU A 77 9.36 -3.97 -4.65
C LEU A 77 10.41 -3.42 -5.63
N THR A 78 9.95 -3.06 -6.83
CA THR A 78 10.70 -2.37 -7.88
C THR A 78 10.78 -0.87 -7.65
N ASN A 79 10.20 -0.36 -6.56
CA ASN A 79 10.36 1.00 -6.10
C ASN A 79 11.85 1.31 -5.92
N GLN A 80 12.35 2.32 -6.62
CA GLN A 80 13.75 2.71 -6.56
C GLN A 80 13.98 4.11 -6.02
N LYS A 81 15.19 4.32 -5.51
CA LYS A 81 15.84 5.63 -5.43
C LYS A 81 16.82 5.67 -6.59
N TYR A 82 16.88 6.81 -7.28
CA TYR A 82 17.77 7.04 -8.43
C TYR A 82 19.16 6.43 -8.25
N GLY A 83 19.64 5.72 -9.28
CA GLY A 83 21.06 5.39 -9.46
C GLY A 83 21.54 4.00 -9.03
N ARG A 84 20.70 3.08 -8.55
CA ARG A 84 21.14 1.72 -8.17
C ARG A 84 20.83 0.67 -9.25
N LYS A 85 21.86 -0.07 -9.66
CA LYS A 85 21.71 -1.30 -10.46
C LYS A 85 21.05 -2.38 -9.59
N VAL A 86 19.86 -2.83 -9.95
CA VAL A 86 19.16 -3.91 -9.24
C VAL A 86 19.62 -5.24 -9.81
N LYS A 87 19.99 -6.19 -8.94
CA LYS A 87 19.99 -7.60 -9.33
C LYS A 87 18.54 -8.08 -9.23
N HIS A 88 17.98 -8.57 -10.33
CA HIS A 88 16.65 -9.18 -10.29
C HIS A 88 16.71 -10.44 -9.43
N LYS A 89 16.36 -10.32 -8.15
CA LYS A 89 16.24 -11.47 -7.25
C LYS A 89 14.87 -12.06 -7.43
N GLN A 90 14.81 -13.23 -8.06
CA GLN A 90 13.56 -13.98 -8.19
C GLN A 90 13.28 -14.67 -6.85
N TYR A 91 12.26 -14.20 -6.13
CA TYR A 91 11.80 -14.85 -4.92
C TYR A 91 10.99 -16.10 -5.29
N PRO A 92 11.11 -17.21 -4.53
CA PRO A 92 10.32 -18.40 -4.80
C PRO A 92 8.83 -18.13 -4.53
N LYS A 93 7.94 -18.78 -5.29
CA LYS A 93 6.49 -18.53 -5.31
C LYS A 93 5.86 -18.50 -3.90
N TYR A 94 6.21 -19.45 -3.02
CA TYR A 94 5.65 -19.51 -1.66
C TYR A 94 5.97 -18.26 -0.83
N LYS A 95 7.19 -17.71 -0.94
CA LYS A 95 7.59 -16.50 -0.20
C LYS A 95 6.87 -15.27 -0.73
N ARG A 96 6.54 -15.26 -2.02
CA ARG A 96 5.79 -14.19 -2.67
C ARG A 96 4.32 -14.18 -2.22
N ILE A 97 3.67 -15.35 -2.16
CA ILE A 97 2.29 -15.50 -1.68
C ILE A 97 2.17 -15.07 -0.21
N LYS A 98 3.11 -15.51 0.63
CA LYS A 98 3.14 -15.15 2.05
C LYS A 98 3.13 -13.63 2.27
N LEU A 99 3.90 -12.87 1.48
CA LEU A 99 3.92 -11.41 1.57
C LEU A 99 2.58 -10.76 1.21
N PHE A 100 1.83 -11.33 0.26
CA PHE A 100 0.48 -10.85 -0.06
C PHE A 100 -0.50 -11.13 1.09
N GLU A 101 -0.45 -12.33 1.68
CA GLU A 101 -1.30 -12.70 2.83
C GLU A 101 -1.01 -11.84 4.06
N GLU A 102 0.27 -11.57 4.35
CA GLU A 102 0.68 -10.67 5.44
C GLU A 102 0.14 -9.26 5.25
N ALA A 103 0.20 -8.74 4.02
CA ALA A 103 -0.37 -7.43 3.71
C ALA A 103 -1.89 -7.38 3.87
N ALA A 104 -2.60 -8.42 3.44
CA ALA A 104 -4.05 -8.50 3.61
C ALA A 104 -4.45 -8.47 5.10
N LYS A 105 -3.70 -9.20 5.95
CA LYS A 105 -3.91 -9.19 7.41
C LYS A 105 -3.65 -7.82 8.01
N GLU A 106 -2.58 -7.16 7.57
CA GLU A 106 -2.21 -5.83 8.06
C GLU A 106 -3.24 -4.77 7.66
N ILE A 107 -3.77 -4.82 6.43
CA ILE A 107 -4.88 -3.95 6.00
C ILE A 107 -6.12 -4.20 6.86
N HIS A 108 -6.49 -5.47 7.06
CA HIS A 108 -7.63 -5.81 7.89
C HIS A 108 -7.49 -5.28 9.32
N LYS A 109 -6.30 -5.40 9.91
CA LYS A 109 -5.99 -4.83 11.22
C LYS A 109 -6.16 -3.31 11.24
N GLN A 110 -5.60 -2.59 10.25
CA GLN A 110 -5.75 -1.13 10.17
C GLN A 110 -7.23 -0.70 10.04
N CYS A 111 -8.06 -1.50 9.36
CA CYS A 111 -9.51 -1.23 9.30
C CYS A 111 -10.17 -1.40 10.67
N LEU A 112 -9.82 -2.45 11.43
CA LEU A 112 -10.35 -2.66 12.78
C LEU A 112 -9.95 -1.54 13.73
N ASP A 113 -8.67 -1.14 13.74
CA ASP A 113 -8.17 -0.05 14.58
C ASP A 113 -8.93 1.27 14.31
N VAL A 114 -9.29 1.55 13.06
CA VAL A 114 -10.11 2.72 12.71
C VAL A 114 -11.54 2.59 13.23
N ILE A 115 -12.17 1.43 13.06
CA ILE A 115 -13.55 1.19 13.52
C ILE A 115 -13.62 1.35 15.04
N GLU A 116 -12.68 0.77 15.79
CA GLU A 116 -12.60 0.91 17.24
C GLU A 116 -12.47 2.38 17.65
N SER A 117 -11.60 3.15 16.99
CA SER A 117 -11.42 4.58 17.29
C SER A 117 -12.67 5.44 17.00
N LEU A 118 -13.50 5.04 16.04
CA LEU A 118 -14.76 5.74 15.73
C LEU A 118 -15.84 5.43 16.77
N ILE A 119 -15.93 4.17 17.20
CA ILE A 119 -16.86 3.75 18.27
C ILE A 119 -16.53 4.48 19.57
N ASP A 120 -15.25 4.56 19.94
CA ASP A 120 -14.82 5.28 21.15
C ASP A 120 -15.19 6.77 21.11
N MET A 121 -15.13 7.39 19.93
CA MET A 121 -15.50 8.79 19.74
C MET A 121 -17.01 9.02 19.90
N GLU A 122 -17.83 8.12 19.36
CA GLU A 122 -19.29 8.20 19.41
C GLU A 122 -19.80 8.02 20.85
N LEU A 123 -19.22 7.07 21.60
CA LEU A 123 -19.54 6.86 23.01
C LEU A 123 -19.15 8.06 23.90
N TYR A 124 -18.06 8.76 23.58
CA TYR A 124 -17.64 9.94 24.34
C TYR A 124 -18.54 11.16 24.13
N SER A 125 -19.26 11.25 23.00
CA SER A 125 -20.23 12.32 22.77
C SER A 125 -21.57 12.12 23.48
N ASP A 126 -21.92 10.89 23.86
CA ASP A 126 -23.21 10.58 24.52
C ASP A 126 -23.19 10.80 26.04
N GLU A 127 -22.02 10.84 26.69
CA GLU A 127 -21.93 11.07 28.15
C GLU A 127 -21.90 12.57 28.56
N GLY A 128 -22.13 13.49 27.61
CA GLY A 128 -21.86 14.92 27.76
C GLY A 128 -23.06 15.88 27.72
N PHE A 129 -24.20 15.56 28.33
CA PHE A 129 -25.23 16.58 28.66
C PHE A 129 -26.09 16.12 29.86
N HIS A 130 -25.52 16.20 31.07
CA HIS A 130 -26.34 16.25 32.28
C HIS A 130 -26.56 17.72 32.63
N ASP A 131 -27.79 18.16 32.37
CA ASP A 131 -28.34 19.46 32.71
C ASP A 131 -28.11 19.72 34.20
N SER A 132 -27.23 20.65 34.53
CA SER A 132 -27.15 21.21 35.88
C SER A 132 -28.11 22.39 35.97
N GLU A 133 -29.41 22.11 35.83
CA GLU A 133 -30.47 22.92 36.39
C GLU A 133 -31.02 22.18 37.60
N GLU A 134 -30.50 22.46 38.80
CA GLU A 134 -31.37 22.58 39.97
C GLU A 134 -30.69 23.32 41.13
N LYS A 135 -31.31 24.46 41.45
CA LYS A 135 -31.40 25.20 42.72
C LYS A 135 -30.41 26.33 43.00
#